data_AF-A0A443SCT5-F1
#
_entry.id   AF-A0A443SCT5-F1
#
_cell.length_a   1.000
_cell.length_b   1.000
_cell.length_c   1.000
_cell.angle_alpha   90.00
_cell.angle_beta   90.00
_cell.angle_gamma   90.00
#
_symmetry.space_group_name_H-M   'P 1'
#
loop_
_entity.id
_entity.type
_entity.pdbx_description
1 polymer ?
#
loop_
_entity_poly.entity_id
_entity_poly.type
_entity_poly.pdbx_seq_one_letter_code
_entity_poly.pdbx_strand_id
1 'polypeptide(L)'
;MAKVHVVNVVVVDNPSPFFNPFQFEITFECIEDLKEDLEWKIVYVGSAESEEYDQILDTVYVGPVPEGRHMFVFQADSPNPANIPVQDAVG
;
A
#
# COMPACT_ATOMS: atom_id res chain seq x y z
N MET A 1 -13.81 16.52 -10.14
CA MET A 1 -13.80 15.05 -10.34
C MET A 1 -12.37 14.60 -10.04
N ALA A 2 -12.16 13.47 -9.37
CA ALA A 2 -10.81 12.97 -9.12
C ALA A 2 -10.16 12.58 -10.45
N LYS A 3 -8.84 12.77 -10.60
CA LYS A 3 -8.13 12.46 -11.85
C LYS A 3 -7.66 11.01 -11.94
N VAL A 4 -7.65 10.33 -10.80
CA VAL A 4 -7.17 8.97 -10.61
C VAL A 4 -8.25 8.18 -9.89
N HIS A 5 -8.51 6.98 -10.38
CA HIS A 5 -9.46 6.05 -9.78
C HIS A 5 -8.79 4.68 -9.62
N VAL A 6 -8.78 4.14 -8.40
CA VAL A 6 -8.39 2.75 -8.19
C VAL A 6 -9.51 1.86 -8.73
N VAL A 7 -9.16 0.97 -9.66
CA VAL A 7 -10.11 0.06 -10.31
C VAL A 7 -10.12 -1.30 -9.62
N ASN A 8 -8.96 -1.81 -9.22
CA ASN A 8 -8.84 -3.08 -8.55
C ASN A 8 -7.57 -3.15 -7.69
N VAL A 9 -7.61 -3.94 -6.62
CA VAL A 9 -6.44 -4.30 -5.81
C VAL A 9 -6.51 -5.80 -5.53
N VAL A 10 -5.57 -6.56 -6.06
CA VAL A 10 -5.43 -8.00 -5.77
C VAL A 10 -4.39 -8.17 -4.69
N VAL A 11 -4.79 -8.80 -3.57
CA VAL A 11 -3.85 -9.23 -2.53
C VAL A 11 -3.24 -10.55 -2.97
N VAL A 12 -1.94 -10.54 -3.24
CA VAL A 12 -1.19 -11.71 -3.71
C VAL A 12 -0.61 -12.45 -2.51
N ASP A 13 -0.54 -13.78 -2.60
CA ASP A 13 0.05 -14.65 -1.56
C ASP A 13 -0.63 -14.50 -0.19
N ASN A 14 -1.96 -14.69 -0.16
CA ASN A 14 -2.78 -14.59 1.04
C ASN A 14 -3.67 -15.85 1.21
N PRO A 15 -3.64 -16.54 2.38
CA PRO A 15 -2.89 -16.20 3.59
C PRO A 15 -1.39 -16.53 3.49
N SER A 16 -0.56 -15.79 4.25
CA SER A 16 0.90 -16.00 4.34
C SER A 16 1.44 -15.74 5.76
N PRO A 17 2.69 -16.17 6.07
CA PRO A 17 3.32 -15.88 7.36
C PRO A 17 3.47 -14.37 7.62
N PHE A 18 3.43 -13.95 8.89
CA PHE A 18 3.56 -12.54 9.29
C PHE A 18 4.80 -11.82 8.73
N PHE A 19 5.93 -12.54 8.64
CA PHE A 19 7.19 -11.99 8.13
C PHE A 19 7.31 -12.04 6.60
N ASN A 20 6.28 -12.49 5.90
CA ASN A 20 6.26 -12.48 4.45
C ASN A 20 5.98 -11.04 3.96
N PRO A 21 6.60 -10.60 2.85
CA PRO A 21 6.30 -9.30 2.27
C PRO A 21 4.82 -9.20 1.85
N PHE A 22 4.23 -8.03 2.05
CA PHE A 22 2.96 -7.69 1.44
C PHE A 22 3.13 -7.53 -0.05
N GLN A 23 2.15 -8.00 -0.82
CA GLN A 23 2.14 -7.89 -2.28
C GLN A 23 0.76 -7.51 -2.77
N PHE A 24 0.65 -6.35 -3.41
CA PHE A 24 -0.59 -5.86 -4.00
C PHE A 24 -0.40 -5.65 -5.49
N GLU A 25 -1.21 -6.28 -6.32
CA GLU A 25 -1.36 -5.88 -7.72
C GLU A 25 -2.44 -4.81 -7.79
N ILE A 26 -2.02 -3.56 -8.03
CA ILE A 26 -2.89 -2.39 -8.05
C ILE A 26 -3.18 -2.03 -9.50
N THR A 27 -4.45 -1.94 -9.84
CA THR A 27 -4.93 -1.41 -11.11
C THR A 27 -5.65 -0.08 -10.87
N PHE A 28 -5.24 0.97 -11.57
CA PHE A 28 -5.85 2.29 -11.48
C PHE A 28 -6.03 2.91 -12.87
N GLU A 29 -6.91 3.90 -12.97
CA GLU A 29 -7.22 4.64 -14.19
C GLU A 29 -6.96 6.13 -13.99
N CYS A 30 -6.20 6.73 -14.90
CA CYS A 30 -6.01 8.18 -15.01
C CYS A 30 -6.90 8.72 -16.13
N ILE A 31 -7.68 9.75 -15.84
CA ILE A 31 -8.58 10.38 -16.83
C ILE A 31 -7.89 11.44 -17.71
N GLU A 32 -6.67 11.84 -17.35
CA GLU A 32 -5.82 12.76 -18.12
C GLU A 32 -4.35 12.56 -17.72
N ASP A 33 -3.43 13.10 -18.53
CA ASP A 33 -1.99 13.07 -18.26
C ASP A 33 -1.63 13.81 -16.96
N LEU A 34 -0.93 13.11 -16.07
CA LEU A 34 -0.37 13.65 -14.85
C LEU A 34 1.12 13.93 -15.03
N LYS A 35 1.51 15.19 -14.84
CA LYS A 35 2.92 15.62 -14.90
C LYS A 35 3.70 15.30 -13.63
N GLU A 36 2.99 15.19 -12.51
CA GLU A 36 3.56 14.88 -11.20
C GLU A 36 3.36 13.41 -10.88
N ASP A 37 4.21 12.89 -9.99
CA ASP A 37 4.17 11.49 -9.58
C ASP A 37 3.05 11.24 -8.58
N LEU A 38 2.44 10.07 -8.68
CA LEU A 38 1.57 9.52 -7.64
C LEU A 38 2.42 8.88 -6.56
N GLU A 39 2.22 9.30 -5.32
CA GLU A 39 2.81 8.66 -4.15
C GLU A 39 1.88 7.56 -3.63
N TRP A 40 2.38 6.33 -3.56
CA TRP A 40 1.69 5.19 -2.98
C TRP A 40 2.42 4.76 -1.71
N LYS A 41 1.67 4.54 -0.63
CA LYS A 41 2.21 4.10 0.66
C LYS A 41 1.46 2.88 1.18
N ILE A 42 2.20 1.91 1.70
CA ILE A 42 1.63 0.83 2.51
C ILE A 42 1.84 1.20 3.98
N VAL A 43 0.76 1.31 4.74
CA VAL A 43 0.79 1.64 6.16
C VAL A 43 0.19 0.47 6.94
N TYR A 44 0.96 -0.07 7.87
CA TYR A 44 0.52 -1.10 8.80
C TYR A 44 0.11 -0.46 10.12
N VAL A 45 -1.13 -0.69 10.53
CA VAL A 45 -1.66 -0.19 11.80
C VAL A 45 -1.18 -1.10 12.93
N GLY A 46 -0.26 -0.61 13.76
CA GLY A 46 0.29 -1.38 14.88
C GLY A 46 -0.65 -1.49 16.09
N SER A 47 -1.54 -0.53 16.28
CA SER A 47 -2.56 -0.54 17.34
C SER A 47 -3.81 0.17 16.89
N ALA A 48 -4.99 -0.37 17.22
CA ALA A 48 -6.25 0.28 16.90
C ALA A 48 -6.52 1.53 17.76
N GLU A 49 -5.80 1.70 18.87
CA GLU A 49 -6.01 2.79 19.83
C GLU A 49 -5.15 4.03 19.54
N SER A 50 -4.09 3.91 18.74
CA SER A 50 -3.15 5.00 18.50
C SER A 50 -2.41 4.88 17.16
N GLU A 51 -2.43 5.95 16.38
CA GLU A 51 -1.65 6.12 15.14
C GLU A 51 -0.14 6.22 15.41
N GLU A 52 0.31 6.37 16.66
CA GLU A 52 1.75 6.40 17.02
C GLU A 52 2.46 5.07 16.69
N TYR A 53 1.70 3.98 16.53
CA TYR A 53 2.21 2.67 16.16
C TYR A 53 2.06 2.35 14.67
N ASP A 54 1.62 3.32 13.86
CA ASP A 54 1.53 3.15 12.42
C ASP A 54 2.91 3.07 11.79
N GLN A 55 3.11 2.07 10.93
CA GLN A 55 4.37 1.83 10.26
C GLN A 55 4.19 1.99 8.76
N ILE A 56 4.85 2.99 8.17
CA ILE A 56 4.98 3.07 6.72
C ILE A 56 5.97 1.97 6.29
N LEU A 57 5.46 0.93 5.64
CA LEU A 57 6.25 -0.22 5.22
C LEU A 57 7.07 0.11 3.97
N ASP A 58 6.47 0.82 3.02
CA ASP A 58 7.17 1.35 1.85
C ASP A 58 6.43 2.55 1.24
N THR A 59 7.15 3.35 0.47
CA THR A 59 6.64 4.49 -0.32
C THR A 59 7.21 4.44 -1.73
N VAL A 60 6.35 4.37 -2.73
CA VAL A 60 6.76 4.39 -4.15
C VAL A 60 6.12 5.56 -4.89
N TYR A 61 6.87 6.10 -5.85
CA TYR A 61 6.45 7.19 -6.72
C TYR A 61 6.23 6.64 -8.13
N VAL A 62 5.05 6.89 -8.70
CA VAL A 62 4.70 6.47 -10.05
C VAL A 62 4.39 7.71 -10.88
N GLY A 63 5.31 8.09 -11.76
CA GLY A 63 5.06 9.14 -12.73
C GLY A 63 6.23 9.49 -13.65
N PRO A 64 6.02 10.43 -14.59
CA PRO A 64 4.71 11.02 -14.94
C PRO A 64 3.74 9.95 -15.49
N VAL A 65 2.43 10.14 -15.28
CA VAL A 65 1.42 9.11 -15.56
C VAL A 65 0.53 9.52 -16.75
N PRO A 66 0.59 8.81 -17.89
CA PRO A 66 -0.30 9.08 -19.02
C PRO A 66 -1.77 8.81 -18.71
N GLU A 67 -2.69 9.42 -19.48
CA GLU A 67 -4.10 9.03 -19.50
C GLU A 67 -4.26 7.53 -19.81
N GLY A 68 -5.20 6.88 -19.15
CA GLY A 68 -5.57 5.49 -19.38
C GLY A 68 -5.45 4.62 -18.14
N ARG A 69 -5.48 3.31 -18.37
CA ARG A 69 -5.48 2.29 -17.31
C ARG A 69 -4.09 1.69 -17.12
N HIS A 70 -3.63 1.70 -15.88
CA HIS A 70 -2.31 1.25 -15.46
C HIS A 70 -2.41 0.14 -14.42
N MET A 71 -1.38 -0.70 -14.38
CA MET A 71 -1.26 -1.77 -13.39
C MET A 71 0.20 -1.91 -12.97
N PHE A 72 0.43 -2.09 -11.68
CA PHE A 72 1.74 -2.42 -11.14
C PHE A 72 1.62 -3.29 -9.89
N VAL A 73 2.70 -3.98 -9.55
CA VAL A 73 2.82 -4.74 -8.30
C VAL A 73 3.57 -3.89 -7.29
N PHE A 74 2.95 -3.63 -6.15
CA PHE A 74 3.54 -2.93 -5.01
C PHE A 74 3.87 -3.96 -3.92
N GLN A 75 5.16 -4.11 -3.61
CA GLN A 75 5.64 -5.01 -2.57
C GLN A 75 6.26 -4.19 -1.43
N ALA A 76 6.06 -4.62 -0.19
CA ALA A 76 6.73 -4.05 0.99
C ALA A 76 7.03 -5.13 2.02
N ASP A 77 8.14 -4.99 2.73
CA ASP A 77 8.51 -5.90 3.81
C ASP A 77 7.48 -5.87 4.97
N SER A 78 7.46 -6.92 5.79
CA SER A 78 6.58 -6.99 6.97
C SER A 78 6.85 -5.86 7.98
N PRO A 79 5.86 -5.43 8.78
CA PRO A 79 6.08 -4.47 9.87
C PRO A 79 7.11 -4.98 10.88
N ASN A 80 7.76 -4.06 11.59
CA ASN A 80 8.61 -4.39 12.72
C ASN A 80 7.75 -4.83 13.92
N PRO A 81 7.84 -6.08 14.41
CA PRO A 81 7.06 -6.54 15.55
C PRO A 81 7.37 -5.78 16.85
N ALA A 82 8.57 -5.21 16.98
CA ALA A 82 8.95 -4.46 18.18
C ALA A 82 8.15 -3.15 18.34
N ASN A 83 7.53 -2.67 17.25
CA ASN A 83 6.69 -1.49 17.22
C ASN A 83 5.19 -1.82 17.31
N ILE A 84 4.84 -3.06 17.65
CA ILE A 84 3.46 -3.51 17.82
C ILE A 84 3.25 -3.84 19.30
N PRO A 85 2.29 -3.20 20.00
CA PRO A 85 1.96 -3.58 21.37
C PRO A 85 1.55 -5.05 21.46
N VAL A 86 2.03 -5.75 22.48
CA VAL A 86 1.82 -7.22 22.60
C VAL A 86 0.34 -7.59 22.62
N GLN A 87 -0.50 -6.75 23.24
CA GLN A 87 -1.95 -6.97 23.27
C GLN A 87 -2.63 -6.85 21.89
N ASP A 88 -2.01 -6.13 20.95
CA ASP A 88 -2.53 -5.89 19.60
C ASP A 88 -1.89 -6.79 18.54
N ALA A 89 -0.87 -7.56 18.92
CA ALA A 89 -0.11 -8.41 18.00
C ALA A 89 -0.90 -9.62 17.46
N VAL A 90 -1.98 -10.01 18.13
CA VAL A 90 -2.85 -11.11 17.74
C VAL A 90 -4.29 -10.60 17.67
N GLY A 91 -4.95 -10.84 16.53
CA GLY A 91 -6.34 -10.46 16.26
C GLY A 91 -7.35 -11.59 16.42
#